data_AF-A0A5N5KPG5-F1
#
_entry.id   AF-A0A5N5KPG5-F1
#
_cell.length_a   1.000
_cell.length_b   1.000
_cell.length_c   1.000
_cell.angle_alpha   90.00
_cell.angle_beta   90.00
_cell.angle_gamma   90.00
#
_symmetry.space_group_name_H-M   'P 1'
#
loop_
_entity.id
_entity.type
_entity.pdbx_description
1 polymer ?
#
loop_
_entity_poly.entity_id
_entity_poly.type
_entity_poly.pdbx_seq_one_letter_code
_entity_poly.pdbx_strand_id
1 'polypeptide(L)'
;MECKSSGSPVTFVDNVVVPGDVVVDLSSMTNQTIKLGGGLRQDCDAISVMKAGKLRFSKPNKYWVETSQKRYVPCVEDSVLGIVVDSKSDNFLIDIKGPALAFLPVLAFEGGTRRNIPKFEAGTLLYVRVVKANPGMNPELSCTDASGKAAEFGALKDGYMFECSTGLSRMLLSSPTCPVLEALGKKLSFEIAVGLNGRVWVNSNSPSIVIIVANAIMNSESLSGVQQKIMAEKLLHKIQLIVLEGYILDCKWTIVEESVTFEIFAHLPSALKDAQDFELRIRIDPLQVLL
;
A
#
# COMPACT_ATOMS: atom_id res chain seq x y z
N MET A 1 -46.07 -4.17 22.64
CA MET A 1 -44.89 -4.89 23.16
C MET A 1 -43.73 -3.93 23.07
N GLU A 2 -43.43 -3.27 24.18
CA GLU A 2 -42.32 -2.32 24.30
C GLU A 2 -41.03 -3.13 24.48
N CYS A 3 -40.10 -2.99 23.53
CA CYS A 3 -38.73 -3.45 23.71
C CYS A 3 -37.95 -2.34 24.42
N LYS A 4 -37.63 -2.58 25.68
CA LYS A 4 -36.62 -1.85 26.46
C LYS A 4 -35.28 -1.85 25.70
N SER A 5 -34.77 -0.68 25.31
CA SER A 5 -33.36 -0.52 24.97
C SER A 5 -32.61 0.04 26.17
N SER A 6 -32.29 -0.85 27.11
CA SER A 6 -31.26 -0.60 28.11
C SER A 6 -29.89 -0.77 27.44
N GLY A 7 -29.16 0.33 27.27
CA GLY A 7 -27.77 0.30 26.86
C GLY A 7 -27.21 1.71 26.89
N SER A 8 -26.30 1.98 27.82
CA SER A 8 -25.33 3.09 27.72
C SER A 8 -24.82 3.22 26.28
N PRO A 9 -24.53 4.42 25.74
CA PRO A 9 -24.00 4.55 24.38
C PRO A 9 -22.69 3.76 24.33
N VAL A 10 -22.73 2.58 23.71
CA VAL A 10 -21.56 1.73 23.57
C VAL A 10 -20.68 2.45 22.58
N THR A 11 -19.66 3.14 23.06
CA THR A 11 -18.73 3.82 22.18
C THR A 11 -17.97 2.73 21.43
N PHE A 12 -18.42 2.39 20.22
CA PHE A 12 -17.82 1.37 19.34
C PHE A 12 -16.38 1.72 18.89
N VAL A 13 -15.78 2.78 19.43
CA VAL A 13 -14.45 3.26 19.07
C VAL A 13 -13.43 2.17 19.38
N ASP A 14 -12.60 1.88 18.38
CA ASP A 14 -11.61 0.80 18.33
C ASP A 14 -12.16 -0.63 18.37
N ASN A 15 -13.49 -0.79 18.39
CA ASN A 15 -14.15 -2.08 18.26
C ASN A 15 -14.43 -2.42 16.79
N VAL A 16 -14.55 -3.73 16.52
CA VAL A 16 -15.00 -4.22 15.22
C VAL A 16 -16.50 -3.99 15.11
N VAL A 17 -16.90 -3.34 14.02
CA VAL A 17 -18.29 -3.03 13.67
C VAL A 17 -18.66 -3.74 12.38
N VAL A 18 -19.94 -4.07 12.25
CA VAL A 18 -20.51 -4.71 11.05
C VAL A 18 -21.55 -3.82 10.39
N PRO A 19 -21.85 -4.04 9.09
CA PRO A 19 -22.91 -3.30 8.41
C PRO A 19 -24.24 -3.43 9.14
N GLY A 20 -24.90 -2.30 9.40
CA GLY A 20 -26.16 -2.23 10.15
C GLY A 20 -26.01 -1.76 11.60
N ASP A 21 -24.81 -1.79 12.18
CA ASP A 21 -24.58 -1.24 13.52
C ASP A 21 -24.81 0.28 13.54
N VAL A 22 -25.55 0.77 14.54
CA VAL A 22 -25.77 2.21 14.77
C VAL A 22 -24.71 2.71 15.75
N VAL A 23 -23.85 3.61 15.28
CA VAL A 23 -22.65 4.03 16.01
C VAL A 23 -22.85 5.32 16.78
N VAL A 24 -23.59 6.26 16.20
CA VAL A 24 -23.94 7.53 16.84
C VAL A 24 -25.41 7.83 16.57
N ASP A 25 -26.13 8.16 17.63
CA ASP A 25 -27.48 8.71 17.56
C ASP A 25 -27.40 10.24 17.74
N LEU A 26 -27.69 10.98 16.67
CA LEU A 26 -27.58 12.44 16.62
C LEU A 26 -28.60 13.12 17.53
N SER A 27 -29.69 12.45 17.91
CA SER A 27 -30.67 12.96 18.86
C SER A 27 -30.06 13.26 20.25
N SER A 28 -28.98 12.54 20.59
CA SER A 28 -28.25 12.71 21.85
C SER A 28 -27.18 13.82 21.83
N MET A 29 -26.88 14.38 20.66
CA MET A 29 -25.73 15.29 20.42
C MET A 29 -26.18 16.61 19.77
N THR A 30 -27.05 17.37 20.45
CA THR A 30 -27.43 18.73 20.03
C THR A 30 -26.22 19.68 20.09
N ASN A 31 -25.90 20.33 18.97
CA ASN A 31 -24.86 21.37 18.76
C ASN A 31 -23.42 20.92 18.47
N GLN A 32 -23.17 19.68 18.01
CA GLN A 32 -21.84 19.28 17.53
C GLN A 32 -21.85 18.96 16.03
N THR A 33 -20.86 19.48 15.29
CA THR A 33 -20.64 19.11 13.89
C THR A 33 -19.76 17.86 13.84
N ILE A 34 -20.27 16.81 13.20
CA ILE A 34 -19.55 15.53 13.04
C ILE A 34 -19.06 15.41 11.60
N LYS A 35 -17.79 15.07 11.43
CA LYS A 35 -17.21 14.76 10.12
C LYS A 35 -17.26 13.25 9.89
N LEU A 36 -18.10 12.82 8.96
CA LEU A 36 -18.20 11.42 8.55
C LEU A 36 -17.14 11.11 7.50
N GLY A 37 -16.30 10.12 7.79
CA GLY A 37 -15.38 9.52 6.83
C GLY A 37 -15.96 8.27 6.18
N GLY A 38 -15.09 7.52 5.50
CA GLY A 38 -15.49 6.34 4.75
C GLY A 38 -16.10 5.24 5.62
N GLY A 39 -17.05 4.49 5.04
CA GLY A 39 -17.67 3.32 5.66
C GLY A 39 -18.85 3.62 6.60
N LEU A 40 -19.16 4.90 6.82
CA LEU A 40 -20.33 5.37 7.55
C LEU A 40 -21.34 6.01 6.62
N ARG A 41 -22.62 5.95 6.99
CA ARG A 41 -23.70 6.66 6.31
C ARG A 41 -24.63 7.27 7.34
N GLN A 42 -25.03 8.51 7.09
CA GLN A 42 -26.10 9.14 7.86
C GLN A 42 -27.43 8.77 7.23
N ASP A 43 -28.34 8.25 8.06
CA ASP A 43 -29.74 8.04 7.74
C ASP A 43 -30.59 8.77 8.78
N CYS A 44 -31.17 9.91 8.39
CA CYS A 44 -31.87 10.82 9.29
C CYS A 44 -31.00 11.21 10.52
N ASP A 45 -31.46 10.82 11.71
CA ASP A 45 -30.80 11.09 12.99
C ASP A 45 -29.83 9.98 13.42
N ALA A 46 -29.71 8.89 12.65
CA ALA A 46 -28.83 7.77 12.96
C ALA A 46 -27.63 7.71 12.02
N ILE A 47 -26.44 7.49 12.58
CA ILE A 47 -25.24 7.17 11.81
C ILE A 47 -25.02 5.66 11.88
N SER A 48 -25.17 5.00 10.73
CA SER A 48 -25.03 3.56 10.59
C SER A 48 -23.75 3.17 9.83
N VAL A 49 -23.26 1.98 10.13
CA VAL A 49 -22.09 1.39 9.48
C VAL A 49 -22.52 0.71 8.18
N MET A 50 -21.78 0.96 7.11
CA MET A 50 -22.01 0.35 5.79
C MET A 50 -20.94 -0.68 5.42
N LYS A 51 -19.79 -0.68 6.11
CA LYS A 51 -18.66 -1.58 5.84
C LYS A 51 -18.19 -2.23 7.14
N ALA A 52 -17.84 -3.51 7.07
CA ALA A 52 -17.19 -4.16 8.20
C ALA A 52 -15.76 -3.62 8.39
N GLY A 53 -15.37 -3.41 9.65
CA GLY A 53 -14.03 -2.92 9.97
C GLY A 53 -13.92 -2.44 11.40
N LYS A 54 -12.84 -1.73 11.71
CA LYS A 54 -12.66 -1.09 13.02
C LYS A 54 -13.13 0.35 12.96
N LEU A 55 -14.02 0.75 13.86
CA LEU A 55 -14.42 2.15 13.95
C LEU A 55 -13.29 2.96 14.57
N ARG A 56 -12.86 4.01 13.88
CA ARG A 56 -11.84 4.95 14.33
C ARG A 56 -12.44 6.32 14.60
N PHE A 57 -11.84 7.00 15.56
CA PHE A 57 -12.20 8.34 15.95
C PHE A 57 -10.95 9.23 15.97
N SER A 58 -11.09 10.46 15.46
CA SER A 58 -10.08 11.50 15.59
C SER A 58 -10.72 12.78 16.08
N LYS A 59 -10.05 13.44 17.02
CA LYS A 59 -10.47 14.73 17.56
C LYS A 59 -10.39 15.80 16.45
N PRO A 60 -11.33 16.75 16.35
CA PRO A 60 -12.40 17.03 17.30
C PRO A 60 -13.60 16.06 17.21
N ASN A 61 -14.10 15.70 16.03
CA ASN A 61 -15.27 14.83 15.84
C ASN A 61 -15.30 14.13 14.47
N LYS A 62 -14.21 13.44 14.08
CA LYS A 62 -14.13 12.68 12.82
C LYS A 62 -14.25 11.19 13.09
N TYR A 63 -15.24 10.53 12.49
CA TYR A 63 -15.44 9.09 12.59
C TYR A 63 -15.28 8.44 11.22
N TRP A 64 -14.63 7.28 11.15
CA TRP A 64 -14.55 6.47 9.93
C TRP A 64 -14.39 5.00 10.28
N VAL A 65 -14.77 4.12 9.36
CA VAL A 65 -14.51 2.69 9.49
C VAL A 65 -13.25 2.34 8.72
N GLU A 66 -12.23 1.90 9.44
CA GLU A 66 -11.02 1.35 8.86
C GLU A 66 -11.30 -0.07 8.36
N THR A 67 -11.30 -0.23 7.03
CA THR A 67 -11.58 -1.50 6.36
C THR A 67 -10.41 -1.90 5.47
N SER A 68 -10.04 -3.19 5.48
CA SER A 68 -9.06 -3.72 4.54
C SER A 68 -9.77 -4.20 3.28
N GLN A 69 -9.51 -3.55 2.16
CA GLN A 69 -10.05 -3.92 0.85
C GLN A 69 -8.93 -3.95 -0.19
N LYS A 70 -9.05 -4.84 -1.19
CA LYS A 70 -8.08 -4.95 -2.28
C LYS A 70 -8.28 -3.88 -3.36
N ARG A 71 -9.51 -3.42 -3.58
CA ARG A 71 -9.83 -2.37 -4.55
C ARG A 71 -9.62 -1.00 -3.91
N TYR A 72 -8.82 -0.16 -4.53
CA TYR A 72 -8.60 1.20 -4.08
C TYR A 72 -9.79 2.10 -4.43
N VAL A 73 -10.13 3.01 -3.52
CA VAL A 73 -11.11 4.07 -3.75
C VAL A 73 -10.36 5.39 -3.56
N PRO A 74 -10.21 6.20 -4.62
CA PRO A 74 -9.46 7.46 -4.55
C PRO A 74 -10.02 8.39 -3.47
N CYS A 75 -9.14 8.87 -2.59
CA CYS A 75 -9.45 9.95 -1.65
C CYS A 75 -8.52 11.12 -1.91
N VAL A 76 -9.02 12.33 -1.70
CA VAL A 76 -8.21 13.56 -1.82
C VAL A 76 -7.09 13.52 -0.79
N GLU A 77 -5.91 14.00 -1.17
CA GLU A 77 -4.65 13.97 -0.41
C GLU A 77 -3.95 12.62 -0.32
N ASP A 78 -4.48 11.55 -0.91
CA ASP A 78 -3.80 10.26 -0.89
C ASP A 78 -2.55 10.30 -1.78
N SER A 79 -1.42 9.84 -1.24
CA SER A 79 -0.22 9.52 -2.02
C SER A 79 -0.35 8.11 -2.58
N VAL A 80 -0.21 7.95 -3.90
CA VAL A 80 -0.45 6.70 -4.62
C VAL A 80 0.62 6.44 -5.68
N LEU A 81 0.80 5.18 -6.04
CA LEU A 81 1.62 4.77 -7.17
C LEU A 81 0.75 4.52 -8.40
N GLY A 82 1.01 5.26 -9.46
CA GLY A 82 0.28 5.18 -10.72
C GLY A 82 1.17 4.73 -11.86
N ILE A 83 0.61 4.02 -12.83
CA ILE A 83 1.31 3.61 -14.06
C ILE A 83 0.74 4.40 -15.22
N VAL A 84 1.61 5.02 -16.03
CA VAL A 84 1.18 5.75 -17.22
C VAL A 84 0.61 4.75 -18.23
N VAL A 85 -0.64 4.93 -18.62
CA VAL A 85 -1.30 4.11 -19.64
C VAL A 85 -1.16 4.78 -21.00
N ASP A 86 -1.41 6.08 -21.05
CA ASP A 86 -1.40 6.87 -22.28
C ASP A 86 -1.04 8.33 -21.99
N SER A 87 -0.51 9.01 -22.99
CA SER A 87 -0.11 10.41 -22.92
C SER A 87 -0.90 11.21 -23.95
N LYS A 88 -1.74 12.14 -23.49
CA LYS A 88 -2.45 13.10 -24.34
C LYS A 88 -1.81 14.48 -24.24
N SER A 89 -2.16 15.37 -25.17
CA SER A 89 -1.56 16.72 -25.26
C SER A 89 -1.70 17.53 -23.97
N ASP A 90 -2.82 17.35 -23.25
CA ASP A 90 -3.15 18.14 -22.06
C ASP A 90 -3.08 17.34 -20.75
N ASN A 91 -3.21 16.01 -20.82
CA ASN A 91 -3.27 15.14 -19.64
C ASN A 91 -2.62 13.78 -19.92
N PHE A 92 -1.95 13.22 -18.92
CA PHE A 92 -1.56 11.82 -18.89
C PHE A 92 -2.70 10.98 -18.29
N LEU A 93 -2.98 9.83 -18.89
CA LEU A 93 -3.88 8.82 -18.34
C LEU A 93 -3.07 7.89 -17.46
N ILE A 94 -3.44 7.78 -16.20
CA ILE A 94 -2.71 6.99 -15.21
C ILE A 94 -3.63 5.96 -14.58
N ASP A 95 -3.21 4.71 -14.54
CA ASP A 95 -3.88 3.69 -13.76
C ASP A 95 -3.38 3.73 -12.31
N ILE A 96 -4.29 4.03 -11.39
CA ILE A 96 -4.06 4.07 -9.94
C ILE A 96 -4.71 2.89 -9.20
N LYS A 97 -5.12 1.82 -9.91
CA LYS A 97 -5.88 0.69 -9.32
C LYS A 97 -7.24 1.09 -8.74
N GLY A 98 -7.79 2.19 -9.25
CA GLY A 98 -9.10 2.73 -8.88
C GLY A 98 -10.24 2.17 -9.73
N PRO A 99 -11.47 2.68 -9.57
CA PRO A 99 -12.59 2.32 -10.43
C PRO A 99 -12.50 2.91 -11.85
N ALA A 100 -11.74 3.99 -12.04
CA ALA A 100 -11.52 4.66 -13.31
C ALA A 100 -10.07 5.12 -13.43
N LEU A 101 -9.60 5.33 -14.66
CA LEU A 101 -8.29 5.94 -14.92
C LEU A 101 -8.27 7.38 -14.40
N ALA A 102 -7.12 7.78 -13.88
CA ALA A 102 -6.88 9.10 -13.35
C ALA A 102 -6.26 10.03 -14.42
N PHE A 103 -6.53 11.32 -14.29
CA PHE A 103 -5.91 12.35 -15.13
C PHE A 103 -4.78 13.02 -14.36
N LEU A 104 -3.59 13.09 -14.96
CA LEU A 104 -2.50 13.93 -14.48
C LEU A 104 -2.27 15.06 -15.51
N PRO A 105 -2.64 16.31 -15.18
CA PRO A 105 -2.43 17.44 -16.08
C PRO A 105 -0.95 17.66 -16.38
N VAL A 106 -0.61 18.01 -17.63
CA VAL A 106 0.77 18.25 -18.07
C VAL A 106 1.48 19.40 -17.34
N LEU A 107 0.72 20.26 -16.66
CA LEU A 107 1.21 21.39 -15.88
C LEU A 107 1.34 21.07 -14.38
N ALA A 108 0.85 19.91 -13.92
CA ALA A 108 0.84 19.53 -12.50
C ALA A 108 2.17 18.90 -12.06
N PHE A 109 3.27 19.56 -12.44
CA PHE A 109 4.64 19.18 -12.12
C PHE A 109 5.40 20.40 -11.61
N GLU A 110 6.49 20.18 -10.87
CA GLU A 110 7.36 21.28 -10.48
C GLU A 110 7.97 21.94 -11.73
N GLY A 111 7.75 23.25 -11.85
CA GLY A 111 8.17 24.01 -13.04
C GLY A 111 7.37 23.69 -14.31
N GLY A 112 6.19 23.09 -14.19
CA GLY A 112 5.30 22.78 -15.31
C GLY A 112 4.91 24.04 -16.10
N THR A 113 5.47 24.20 -17.29
CA THR A 113 5.10 25.26 -18.24
C THR A 113 4.79 24.64 -19.59
N ARG A 114 4.00 25.32 -20.44
CA ARG A 114 3.71 24.83 -21.81
C ARG A 114 4.95 24.58 -22.68
N ARG A 115 6.11 25.10 -22.28
CA ARG A 115 7.39 24.90 -22.96
C ARG A 115 8.18 23.71 -22.42
N ASN A 116 7.95 23.32 -21.16
CA ASN A 116 8.67 22.27 -20.46
C ASN A 116 7.67 21.21 -19.96
N ILE A 117 7.12 20.43 -20.89
CA ILE A 117 6.21 19.33 -20.58
C ILE A 117 7.05 18.06 -20.41
N PRO A 118 7.00 17.37 -19.25
CA PRO A 118 7.70 16.12 -19.06
C PRO A 118 7.16 15.06 -20.04
N LYS A 119 8.05 14.20 -20.53
CA LYS A 119 7.69 13.11 -21.43
C LYS A 119 7.76 11.80 -20.65
N PHE A 120 6.62 11.16 -20.46
CA PHE A 120 6.52 9.82 -19.89
C PHE A 120 6.07 8.84 -20.96
N GLU A 121 6.71 7.69 -21.00
CA GLU A 121 6.30 6.58 -21.86
C GLU A 121 5.23 5.75 -21.14
N ALA A 122 4.37 5.07 -21.91
CA ALA A 122 3.43 4.11 -21.36
C ALA A 122 4.20 3.02 -20.59
N GLY A 123 3.73 2.66 -19.41
CA GLY A 123 4.41 1.77 -18.47
C GLY A 123 5.24 2.48 -17.40
N THR A 124 5.50 3.79 -17.52
CA THR A 124 6.28 4.52 -16.50
C THR A 124 5.54 4.54 -15.15
N LEU A 125 6.24 4.18 -14.07
CA LEU A 125 5.73 4.27 -12.70
C LEU A 125 5.92 5.68 -12.14
N LEU A 126 4.85 6.25 -11.58
CA LEU A 126 4.82 7.58 -11.00
C LEU A 126 4.33 7.53 -9.55
N TYR A 127 5.03 8.23 -8.67
CA TYR A 127 4.54 8.54 -7.33
C TYR A 127 3.84 9.90 -7.37
N VAL A 128 2.54 9.89 -7.06
CA VAL A 128 1.64 11.03 -7.31
C VAL A 128 0.69 11.22 -6.14
N ARG A 129 0.13 12.42 -6.03
CA ARG A 129 -0.91 12.75 -5.05
C ARG A 129 -2.26 12.95 -5.73
N VAL A 130 -3.32 12.47 -5.10
CA VAL A 130 -4.70 12.71 -5.53
C VAL A 130 -5.14 14.10 -5.08
N VAL A 131 -5.49 14.97 -6.03
CA VAL A 131 -5.94 16.35 -5.76
C VAL A 131 -7.47 16.45 -5.79
N LYS A 132 -8.13 15.74 -6.70
CA LYS A 132 -9.60 15.69 -6.75
C LYS A 132 -10.07 14.25 -6.92
N ALA A 133 -11.06 13.88 -6.12
CA ALA A 133 -11.66 12.55 -6.12
C ALA A 133 -13.17 12.66 -5.92
N ASN A 134 -13.87 13.20 -6.92
CA ASN A 134 -15.33 13.32 -6.87
C ASN A 134 -16.00 12.01 -7.34
N PRO A 135 -17.01 11.50 -6.62
CA PRO A 135 -17.78 10.35 -7.08
C PRO A 135 -18.39 10.61 -8.47
N GLY A 136 -18.18 9.69 -9.41
CA GLY A 136 -18.71 9.79 -10.77
C GLY A 136 -17.86 10.59 -11.76
N MET A 137 -16.74 11.17 -11.33
CA MET A 137 -15.72 11.76 -12.21
C MET A 137 -14.41 10.99 -12.10
N ASN A 138 -13.58 11.09 -13.15
CA ASN A 138 -12.21 10.60 -13.09
C ASN A 138 -11.42 11.42 -12.04
N PRO A 139 -10.59 10.76 -11.22
CA PRO A 139 -9.76 11.45 -10.25
C PRO A 139 -8.67 12.28 -10.95
N GLU A 140 -8.33 13.43 -10.37
CA GLU A 140 -7.24 14.29 -10.82
C GLU A 140 -6.03 14.13 -9.90
N LEU A 141 -4.85 14.04 -10.49
CA LEU A 141 -3.57 13.82 -9.83
C LEU A 141 -2.65 15.04 -9.95
N SER A 142 -1.65 15.11 -9.08
CA SER A 142 -0.54 16.05 -9.18
C SER A 142 0.77 15.40 -8.74
N CYS A 143 1.87 15.82 -9.36
CA CYS A 143 3.24 15.50 -8.95
C CYS A 143 3.85 16.62 -8.09
N THR A 144 3.03 17.47 -7.48
CA THR A 144 3.47 18.49 -6.53
C THR A 144 2.73 18.36 -5.21
N ASP A 145 3.39 18.77 -4.14
CA ASP A 145 2.73 18.98 -2.86
C ASP A 145 1.76 20.19 -2.94
N ALA A 146 0.98 20.40 -1.87
CA ALA A 146 0.08 21.55 -1.69
C ALA A 146 0.82 22.90 -1.84
N SER A 147 2.12 22.91 -1.54
CA SER A 147 3.00 24.06 -1.69
C SER A 147 3.52 24.30 -3.13
N GLY A 148 3.21 23.40 -4.08
CA GLY A 148 3.62 23.50 -5.48
C GLY A 148 5.04 23.02 -5.78
N LYS A 149 5.74 22.42 -4.81
CA LYS A 149 7.08 21.82 -4.99
C LYS A 149 6.97 20.32 -5.28
N ALA A 150 7.88 19.76 -6.09
CA ALA A 150 7.94 18.31 -6.33
C ALA A 150 8.77 17.63 -5.25
N ALA A 151 8.23 17.62 -4.03
CA ALA A 151 8.89 17.06 -2.85
C ALA A 151 9.46 15.65 -3.09
N GLU A 152 8.60 14.62 -3.02
CA GLU A 152 8.98 13.22 -3.25
C GLU A 152 8.24 12.63 -4.47
N PHE A 153 7.39 13.42 -5.12
CA PHE A 153 6.55 13.01 -6.23
C PHE A 153 7.29 13.08 -7.56
N GLY A 154 7.00 12.14 -8.46
CA GLY A 154 7.64 12.08 -9.76
C GLY A 154 7.76 10.65 -10.30
N ALA A 155 8.58 10.49 -11.33
CA ALA A 155 8.86 9.18 -11.90
C ALA A 155 9.82 8.38 -11.04
N LEU A 156 9.42 7.14 -10.76
CA LEU A 156 10.26 6.14 -10.12
C LEU A 156 10.94 5.33 -11.22
N LYS A 157 12.26 5.27 -11.17
CA LYS A 157 13.08 4.51 -12.12
C LYS A 157 13.61 3.27 -11.45
N ASP A 158 13.69 2.18 -12.21
CA ASP A 158 14.15 0.88 -11.75
C ASP A 158 13.33 0.37 -10.54
N GLY A 159 13.86 -0.62 -9.83
CA GLY A 159 13.21 -1.23 -8.67
C GLY A 159 12.12 -2.23 -9.04
N TYR A 160 11.39 -2.67 -8.02
CA TYR A 160 10.33 -3.67 -8.12
C TYR A 160 9.07 -3.13 -7.48
N MET A 161 7.97 -3.13 -8.24
CA MET A 161 6.65 -2.79 -7.74
C MET A 161 5.83 -4.07 -7.54
N PHE A 162 5.23 -4.22 -6.35
CA PHE A 162 4.29 -5.29 -6.05
C PHE A 162 3.00 -4.73 -5.49
N GLU A 163 1.94 -5.53 -5.56
CA GLU A 163 0.64 -5.17 -5.03
C GLU A 163 0.38 -5.79 -3.65
N CYS A 164 -0.28 -5.04 -2.78
CA CYS A 164 -0.71 -5.48 -1.46
C CYS A 164 -2.12 -4.97 -1.13
N SER A 165 -2.63 -5.29 0.06
CA SER A 165 -3.89 -4.71 0.52
C SER A 165 -3.74 -3.24 0.91
N THR A 166 -4.83 -2.47 0.80
CA THR A 166 -4.85 -1.08 1.27
C THR A 166 -4.66 -0.98 2.79
N GLY A 167 -5.01 -2.04 3.52
CA GLY A 167 -4.72 -2.16 4.96
C GLY A 167 -3.22 -2.25 5.23
N LEU A 168 -2.50 -3.10 4.48
CA LEU A 168 -1.05 -3.20 4.59
C LEU A 168 -0.37 -1.87 4.23
N SER A 169 -0.80 -1.20 3.15
CA SER A 169 -0.24 0.10 2.76
C SER A 169 -0.39 1.16 3.86
N ARG A 170 -1.56 1.23 4.51
CA ARG A 170 -1.77 2.13 5.65
C ARG A 170 -0.91 1.76 6.87
N MET A 171 -0.69 0.47 7.11
CA MET A 171 0.20 0.01 8.17
C MET A 171 1.66 0.36 7.87
N LEU A 172 2.11 0.27 6.62
CA LEU A 172 3.47 0.65 6.23
C LEU A 172 3.72 2.16 6.41
N LEU A 173 2.71 2.99 6.12
CA LEU A 173 2.73 4.45 6.30
C LEU A 173 2.34 4.91 7.72
N SER A 174 2.04 3.99 8.64
CA SER A 174 1.59 4.37 9.98
C SER A 174 2.72 4.98 10.81
N SER A 175 2.35 5.87 11.73
CA SER A 175 3.26 6.40 12.76
C SER A 175 2.81 5.88 14.14
N PRO A 176 3.67 5.20 14.92
CA PRO A 176 5.09 4.93 14.66
C PRO A 176 5.35 3.96 13.50
N THR A 177 6.54 4.05 12.91
CA THR A 177 6.94 3.27 11.72
C THR A 177 6.66 1.78 11.89
N CYS A 178 6.19 1.15 10.81
CA CYS A 178 5.91 -0.28 10.78
C CYS A 178 7.11 -1.10 11.29
N PRO A 179 6.90 -2.03 12.25
CA PRO A 179 7.98 -2.83 12.83
C PRO A 179 8.85 -3.58 11.83
N VAL A 180 8.27 -4.03 10.71
CA VAL A 180 9.00 -4.72 9.64
C VAL A 180 10.00 -3.79 8.96
N LEU A 181 9.56 -2.58 8.60
CA LEU A 181 10.41 -1.59 7.95
C LEU A 181 11.53 -1.13 8.90
N GLU A 182 11.20 -0.92 10.17
CA GLU A 182 12.18 -0.55 11.19
C GLU A 182 13.25 -1.64 11.36
N ALA A 183 12.87 -2.92 11.36
CA ALA A 183 13.80 -4.03 11.50
C ALA A 183 14.69 -4.21 10.25
N LEU A 184 14.10 -4.14 9.05
CA LEU A 184 14.84 -4.29 7.78
C LEU A 184 15.79 -3.12 7.54
N GLY A 185 15.34 -1.89 7.76
CA GLY A 185 16.12 -0.67 7.52
C GLY A 185 17.36 -0.52 8.42
N LYS A 186 17.45 -1.26 9.53
CA LYS A 186 18.65 -1.29 10.39
C LYS A 186 19.85 -1.96 9.74
N LYS A 187 19.63 -2.92 8.83
CA LYS A 187 20.69 -3.74 8.25
C LYS A 187 20.75 -3.66 6.71
N LEU A 188 19.65 -3.32 6.06
CA LEU A 188 19.55 -3.27 4.61
C LEU A 188 19.40 -1.83 4.15
N SER A 189 20.14 -1.45 3.11
CA SER A 189 19.97 -0.17 2.42
C SER A 189 19.03 -0.38 1.23
N PHE A 190 17.84 0.21 1.31
CA PHE A 190 16.83 0.19 0.26
C PHE A 190 15.99 1.47 0.32
N GLU A 191 15.43 1.83 -0.81
CA GLU A 191 14.44 2.87 -0.98
C GLU A 191 13.06 2.22 -1.09
N ILE A 192 12.03 2.90 -0.58
CA ILE A 192 10.66 2.41 -0.63
C ILE A 192 9.71 3.57 -0.86
N ALA A 193 8.74 3.37 -1.75
CA ALA A 193 7.60 4.26 -1.92
C ALA A 193 6.32 3.44 -1.73
N VAL A 194 5.43 3.92 -0.86
CA VAL A 194 4.18 3.21 -0.53
C VAL A 194 3.00 4.05 -1.02
N GLY A 195 2.20 3.47 -1.90
CA GLY A 195 0.94 4.05 -2.33
C GLY A 195 -0.23 3.53 -1.51
N LEU A 196 -1.11 4.41 -1.05
CA LEU A 196 -2.35 4.03 -0.34
C LEU A 196 -3.32 3.20 -1.19
N ASN A 197 -3.05 3.09 -2.49
CA ASN A 197 -3.75 2.24 -3.43
C ASN A 197 -3.38 0.76 -3.40
N GLY A 198 -2.56 0.30 -2.45
CA GLY A 198 -2.17 -1.10 -2.39
C GLY A 198 -1.07 -1.44 -3.40
N ARG A 199 -0.22 -0.47 -3.73
CA ARG A 199 0.98 -0.65 -4.54
C ARG A 199 2.18 -0.17 -3.75
N VAL A 200 3.26 -0.93 -3.79
CA VAL A 200 4.50 -0.62 -3.08
C VAL A 200 5.64 -0.79 -4.07
N TRP A 201 6.53 0.18 -4.12
CA TRP A 201 7.75 0.14 -4.90
C TRP A 201 8.95 0.06 -3.97
N VAL A 202 9.90 -0.83 -4.29
CA VAL A 202 11.13 -1.03 -3.54
C VAL A 202 12.31 -1.01 -4.50
N ASN A 203 13.36 -0.31 -4.13
CA ASN A 203 14.60 -0.27 -4.90
C ASN A 203 15.82 -0.45 -4.00
N SER A 204 16.86 -1.12 -4.50
CA SER A 204 18.13 -1.30 -3.81
C SER A 204 19.21 -1.63 -4.83
N ASN A 205 20.47 -1.39 -4.45
CA ASN A 205 21.62 -1.71 -5.31
C ASN A 205 21.80 -3.22 -5.55
N SER A 206 21.17 -4.08 -4.73
CA SER A 206 21.18 -5.54 -4.90
C SER A 206 19.76 -6.07 -5.13
N PRO A 207 19.51 -6.77 -6.26
CA PRO A 207 18.21 -7.39 -6.54
C PRO A 207 17.77 -8.38 -5.44
N SER A 208 18.72 -9.10 -4.83
CA SER A 208 18.45 -10.03 -3.74
C SER A 208 17.85 -9.32 -2.51
N ILE A 209 18.31 -8.10 -2.22
CA ILE A 209 17.74 -7.28 -1.13
C ILE A 209 16.31 -6.88 -1.47
N VAL A 210 16.05 -6.43 -2.70
CA VAL A 210 14.70 -6.05 -3.16
C VAL A 210 13.72 -7.20 -2.98
N ILE A 211 14.09 -8.41 -3.42
CA ILE A 211 13.26 -9.62 -3.30
C ILE A 211 12.95 -9.93 -1.83
N ILE A 212 13.96 -9.88 -0.96
CA ILE A 212 13.78 -10.20 0.45
C ILE A 212 12.88 -9.17 1.15
N VAL A 213 13.07 -7.88 0.85
CA VAL A 213 12.26 -6.80 1.40
C VAL A 213 10.81 -6.94 0.93
N ALA A 214 10.57 -7.15 -0.38
CA ALA A 214 9.24 -7.32 -0.93
C ALA A 214 8.52 -8.53 -0.28
N ASN A 215 9.19 -9.67 -0.19
CA ASN A 215 8.65 -10.87 0.45
C ASN A 215 8.38 -10.67 1.94
N ALA A 216 9.27 -10.02 2.67
CA ALA A 216 9.07 -9.72 4.08
C ALA A 216 7.85 -8.82 4.29
N ILE A 217 7.66 -7.81 3.43
CA ILE A 217 6.51 -6.92 3.49
C ILE A 217 5.21 -7.69 3.18
N MET A 218 5.17 -8.45 2.08
CA MET A 218 3.96 -9.22 1.71
C MET A 218 3.54 -10.21 2.80
N ASN A 219 4.50 -10.91 3.42
CA ASN A 219 4.22 -11.87 4.48
C ASN A 219 3.86 -11.22 5.83
N SER A 220 4.06 -9.91 5.98
CA SER A 220 3.79 -9.20 7.23
C SER A 220 2.33 -8.90 7.48
N GLU A 221 1.47 -8.98 6.45
CA GLU A 221 0.07 -8.54 6.52
C GLU A 221 -0.74 -9.31 7.58
N SER A 222 -0.51 -10.62 7.69
CA SER A 222 -1.23 -11.48 8.66
C SER A 222 -0.55 -11.57 10.02
N LEU A 223 0.57 -10.88 10.24
CA LEU A 223 1.39 -10.99 11.43
C LEU A 223 1.15 -9.83 12.40
N SER A 224 1.18 -10.13 13.70
CA SER A 224 1.22 -9.08 14.72
C SER A 224 2.56 -8.34 14.71
N GLY A 225 2.61 -7.12 15.26
CA GLY A 225 3.84 -6.31 15.29
C GLY A 225 5.04 -7.00 15.96
N VAL A 226 4.80 -7.88 16.94
CA VAL A 226 5.87 -8.69 17.57
C VAL A 226 6.36 -9.79 16.62
N GLN A 227 5.43 -10.51 15.98
CA GLN A 227 5.78 -11.55 15.00
C GLN A 227 6.50 -10.98 13.78
N GLN A 228 6.10 -9.78 13.35
CA GLN A 228 6.76 -9.02 12.29
C GLN A 228 8.24 -8.77 12.58
N LYS A 229 8.59 -8.33 13.80
CA LYS A 229 9.99 -8.14 14.23
C LYS A 229 10.77 -9.44 14.21
N ILE A 230 10.21 -10.49 14.82
CA ILE A 230 10.85 -11.81 14.88
C ILE A 230 11.10 -12.39 13.48
N MET A 231 10.13 -12.23 12.56
CA MET A 231 10.27 -12.66 11.17
C MET A 231 11.41 -11.91 10.48
N ALA A 232 11.44 -10.58 10.57
CA ALA A 232 12.46 -9.76 9.96
C ALA A 232 13.86 -10.10 10.50
N GLU A 233 14.02 -10.26 11.81
CA GLU A 233 15.29 -10.64 12.44
C GLU A 233 15.77 -12.03 11.98
N LYS A 234 14.87 -13.01 11.90
CA LYS A 234 15.19 -14.36 11.39
C LYS A 234 15.64 -14.32 9.93
N LEU A 235 14.98 -13.52 9.08
CA LEU A 235 15.37 -13.35 7.69
C LEU A 235 16.76 -12.72 7.57
N LEU A 236 17.03 -11.68 8.35
CA LEU A 236 18.33 -11.00 8.36
C LEU A 236 19.46 -11.91 8.85
N HIS A 237 19.22 -12.75 9.86
CA HIS A 237 20.21 -13.72 10.34
C HIS A 237 20.55 -14.75 9.25
N LYS A 238 19.53 -15.23 8.52
CA LYS A 238 19.74 -16.16 7.40
C LYS A 238 20.57 -15.54 6.28
N ILE A 239 20.33 -14.27 5.94
CA ILE A 239 21.14 -13.55 4.95
C ILE A 239 22.61 -13.49 5.37
N GLN A 240 22.89 -13.16 6.63
CA GLN A 240 24.26 -13.07 7.13
C GLN A 240 25.01 -14.40 7.04
N LEU A 241 24.34 -15.52 7.32
CA LEU A 241 24.93 -16.85 7.19
C LEU A 241 25.28 -17.17 5.72
N ILE A 242 24.37 -16.89 4.78
CA ILE A 242 24.60 -17.13 3.35
C ILE A 242 25.79 -16.34 2.82
N VAL A 243 25.95 -15.08 3.27
CA VAL A 243 27.08 -14.21 2.87
C VAL A 243 28.40 -14.68 3.50
N LEU A 244 28.37 -15.15 4.75
CA LEU A 244 29.58 -15.63 5.47
C LEU A 244 30.11 -16.96 4.94
N GLU A 245 29.24 -17.82 4.40
CA GLU A 245 29.64 -19.12 3.84
C GLU A 245 30.10 -19.03 2.36
N GLY A 246 30.18 -17.82 1.79
CA GLY A 246 30.73 -17.61 0.45
C GLY A 246 29.80 -18.04 -0.70
N TYR A 247 28.52 -18.24 -0.42
CA TYR A 247 27.53 -18.61 -1.44
C TYR A 247 27.12 -17.39 -2.26
N ILE A 248 27.44 -17.43 -3.56
CA ILE A 248 26.82 -16.53 -4.54
C ILE A 248 25.37 -17.00 -4.69
N LEU A 249 24.41 -16.16 -4.33
CA LEU A 249 23.01 -16.36 -4.67
C LEU A 249 22.85 -16.20 -6.18
N ASP A 250 23.05 -17.28 -6.93
CA ASP A 250 22.81 -17.30 -8.37
C ASP A 250 21.29 -17.35 -8.61
N CYS A 251 20.72 -16.22 -9.00
CA CYS A 251 19.30 -16.12 -9.34
C CYS A 251 19.12 -16.60 -10.79
N LYS A 252 18.61 -17.82 -10.98
CA LYS A 252 18.22 -18.31 -12.31
C LYS A 252 16.73 -18.08 -12.56
N TRP A 253 16.43 -17.44 -13.68
CA TRP A 253 15.07 -17.35 -14.21
C TRP A 253 14.70 -18.67 -14.89
N THR A 254 13.64 -19.32 -14.42
CA THR A 254 13.03 -20.44 -15.16
C THR A 254 11.61 -20.04 -15.51
N ILE A 255 11.35 -19.85 -16.81
CA ILE A 255 10.01 -19.66 -17.35
C ILE A 255 9.40 -21.05 -17.52
N VAL A 256 8.38 -21.38 -16.75
CA VAL A 256 7.57 -22.60 -16.95
C VAL A 256 6.17 -22.14 -17.37
N GLU A 257 5.58 -22.79 -18.38
CA GLU A 257 4.32 -22.35 -19.00
C GLU A 257 3.26 -21.89 -17.99
N GLU A 258 2.68 -20.72 -18.28
CA GLU A 258 1.65 -19.99 -17.51
C GLU A 258 2.02 -19.55 -16.07
N SER A 259 3.26 -19.71 -15.60
CA SER A 259 3.69 -19.17 -14.29
C SER A 259 5.19 -18.83 -14.21
N VAL A 260 5.53 -17.64 -13.71
CA VAL A 260 6.94 -17.29 -13.40
C VAL A 260 7.24 -17.75 -11.97
N THR A 261 7.82 -18.93 -11.83
CA THR A 261 8.32 -19.42 -10.55
C THR A 261 9.75 -18.93 -10.34
N PHE A 262 9.99 -18.22 -9.23
CA PHE A 262 11.33 -17.77 -8.86
C PHE A 262 11.92 -18.77 -7.88
N GLU A 263 12.91 -19.55 -8.33
CA GLU A 263 13.64 -20.49 -7.49
C GLU A 263 15.02 -19.92 -7.19
N ILE A 264 15.27 -19.58 -5.93
CA ILE A 264 16.61 -19.26 -5.46
C ILE A 264 17.33 -20.59 -5.22
N PHE A 265 18.23 -20.97 -6.12
CA PHE A 265 19.13 -22.09 -5.91
C PHE A 265 20.37 -21.61 -5.17
N ALA A 266 20.53 -22.02 -3.91
CA ALA A 266 21.85 -22.04 -3.31
C ALA A 266 22.59 -23.27 -3.87
N HIS A 267 23.64 -23.07 -4.67
CA HIS A 267 24.49 -24.19 -5.10
C HIS A 267 25.31 -24.68 -3.89
N LEU A 268 24.84 -25.75 -3.25
CA LEU A 268 25.60 -26.46 -2.23
C LEU A 268 26.76 -27.21 -2.91
N PRO A 269 28.04 -27.01 -2.54
CA PRO A 269 29.11 -27.89 -2.96
C PRO A 269 28.82 -29.29 -2.44
N SER A 270 29.22 -30.30 -3.22
CA SER A 270 28.91 -31.72 -3.11
C SER A 270 29.31 -32.43 -1.80
N ALA A 271 29.73 -31.68 -0.77
CA ALA A 271 30.14 -32.17 0.54
C ALA A 271 29.04 -32.10 1.63
N LEU A 272 27.84 -31.59 1.33
CA LEU A 272 26.75 -31.41 2.30
C LEU A 272 25.39 -31.98 1.83
N LYS A 273 25.41 -33.09 1.08
CA LYS A 273 24.19 -33.75 0.54
C LYS A 273 23.22 -34.32 1.60
N ASP A 274 23.54 -34.23 2.89
CA ASP A 274 22.69 -34.75 3.98
C ASP A 274 21.82 -33.68 4.65
N ALA A 275 21.93 -32.41 4.27
CA ALA A 275 21.01 -31.36 4.73
C ALA A 275 19.83 -31.28 3.75
N GLN A 276 18.64 -31.66 4.22
CA GLN A 276 17.34 -31.57 3.53
C GLN A 276 17.29 -30.43 2.50
N ASP A 277 16.97 -30.80 1.25
CA ASP A 277 16.70 -29.90 0.14
C ASP A 277 15.87 -28.69 0.60
N PHE A 278 16.51 -27.52 0.61
CA PHE A 278 15.89 -26.26 1.01
C PHE A 278 15.33 -25.58 -0.23
N GLU A 279 14.10 -25.95 -0.62
CA GLU A 279 13.39 -25.31 -1.72
C GLU A 279 12.65 -24.07 -1.18
N LEU A 280 13.26 -22.89 -1.31
CA LEU A 280 12.57 -21.61 -1.12
C LEU A 280 11.66 -21.37 -2.34
N ARG A 281 10.48 -21.98 -2.30
CA ARG A 281 9.47 -21.83 -3.36
C ARG A 281 8.80 -20.47 -3.25
N ILE A 282 9.26 -19.51 -4.05
CA ILE A 282 8.66 -18.19 -4.18
C ILE A 282 7.65 -18.26 -5.33
N ARG A 283 6.35 -18.23 -5.00
CA ARG A 283 5.30 -18.02 -6.00
C ARG A 283 5.18 -16.52 -6.27
N ILE A 284 5.58 -16.09 -7.45
CA ILE A 284 5.24 -14.78 -7.99
C ILE A 284 4.04 -15.00 -8.90
N ASP A 285 2.97 -14.24 -8.69
CA ASP A 285 1.81 -14.30 -9.58
C ASP A 285 2.25 -13.77 -10.96
N PRO A 286 2.09 -14.52 -12.06
CA PRO A 286 2.58 -14.13 -13.39
C PRO A 286 1.98 -12.81 -13.89
N LEU A 287 0.84 -12.38 -13.34
CA LEU A 287 0.23 -11.09 -13.64
C LEU A 287 0.99 -9.87 -13.07
N GLN A 288 1.96 -10.07 -12.17
CA GLN A 288 2.79 -8.98 -11.62
C GLN A 288 4.13 -8.78 -12.35
N VAL A 289 4.49 -9.65 -13.31
CA VAL A 289 5.79 -9.61 -14.01
C VAL A 289 5.73 -8.87 -15.36
N LEU A 290 4.55 -8.44 -15.79
CA LEU A 290 4.35 -7.68 -17.03
C LEU A 290 4.27 -6.18 -16.76
N LEU A 291 5.39 -5.56 -16.39
CA LEU A 291 5.69 -4.11 -16.56
C LEU A 291 7.20 -3.92 -16.75
#